data_AF-A0A3C0FDJ1-F1
#
_entry.id   AF-A0A3C0FDJ1-F1
#
_cell.length_a   1.000
_cell.length_b   1.000
_cell.length_c   1.000
_cell.angle_alpha   90.00
_cell.angle_beta   90.00
_cell.angle_gamma   90.00
#
_symmetry.space_group_name_H-M   'P 1'
#
loop_
_entity.id
_entity.type
_entity.pdbx_description
1 polymer ?
#
loop_
_entity_poly.entity_id
_entity_poly.type
_entity_poly.pdbx_seq_one_letter_code
_entity_poly.pdbx_strand_id
1 'polypeptide(L)'
;MAVVDTGIDPGISALHGADRAKIVDWVDLTDEGRVDTGLRVRGAGDSITVAGRAVRLGPTRSVSGEYAVGWWRETWDMDGNGRDRDVFLVVVIDSTRSGVYDRVVIDTDRDFDLRNNPAVWAYRHLREYVTLGDGARPPRPGVSLVVCHISADGSHIKLGFDGHGHGTQMAAIAAAQGGIPGVAPAARLLAIKALTSDGTGSWADVVVGVEHAILRGAHVVLVSATEVGQGGPDEEQSRRLQDLAERHGAVLV
;
A
#
# COMPACT_ATOMS: atom_id res chain seq x y z
N MET A 1 16.64 4.78 -3.25
CA MET A 1 16.78 3.32 -3.15
C MET A 1 15.39 2.71 -3.26
N ALA A 2 15.26 1.52 -3.83
CA ALA A 2 14.02 0.75 -3.84
C ALA A 2 14.23 -0.58 -3.12
N VAL A 3 13.17 -1.09 -2.50
CA VAL A 3 13.09 -2.43 -1.94
C VAL A 3 11.98 -3.15 -2.68
N VAL A 4 12.33 -4.22 -3.41
CA VAL A 4 11.41 -5.08 -4.15
C VAL A 4 11.23 -6.37 -3.34
N ASP A 5 10.12 -6.47 -2.61
CA ASP A 5 9.95 -7.48 -1.56
C ASP A 5 8.45 -7.66 -1.19
N THR A 6 8.12 -8.04 0.05
CA THR A 6 6.76 -8.26 0.57
C THR A 6 5.97 -6.98 0.91
N GLY A 7 6.61 -5.82 0.81
CA GLY A 7 6.09 -4.51 1.23
C GLY A 7 7.01 -3.83 2.26
N ILE A 8 6.64 -2.63 2.74
CA ILE A 8 7.35 -1.96 3.85
C ILE A 8 6.33 -1.33 4.77
N ASP A 9 6.24 -1.71 6.04
CA ASP A 9 5.30 -1.09 6.98
C ASP A 9 5.60 0.42 7.16
N PRO A 10 4.69 1.31 6.73
CA PRO A 10 4.86 2.76 6.81
C PRO A 10 4.66 3.27 8.23
N GLY A 11 4.19 2.45 9.17
CA GLY A 11 3.99 2.80 10.57
C GLY A 11 5.26 2.71 11.42
N ILE A 12 6.32 2.06 10.92
CA ILE A 12 7.57 1.91 11.66
C ILE A 12 8.31 3.25 11.74
N SER A 13 8.45 3.75 12.96
CA SER A 13 9.07 5.06 13.24
C SER A 13 10.53 5.17 12.77
N ALA A 14 11.29 4.07 12.82
CA ALA A 14 12.66 4.02 12.30
C ALA A 14 12.72 4.22 10.76
N LEU A 15 11.59 4.02 10.07
CA LEU A 15 11.43 4.26 8.64
C LEU A 15 10.67 5.56 8.34
N HIS A 16 10.45 6.41 9.34
CA HIS A 16 10.06 7.81 9.13
C HIS A 16 11.32 8.66 9.01
N GLY A 17 11.41 9.47 7.95
CA GLY A 17 12.41 10.54 7.91
C GLY A 17 12.10 11.61 8.97
N ALA A 18 12.99 12.58 9.14
CA ALA A 18 12.73 13.76 9.99
C ALA A 18 11.41 14.49 9.65
N ASP A 19 10.91 14.31 8.42
CA ASP A 19 9.68 14.85 7.84
C ASP A 19 8.70 13.77 7.34
N ARG A 20 8.84 12.51 7.78
CA ARG A 20 8.13 11.31 7.24
C ARG A 20 8.35 11.03 5.75
N ALA A 21 9.25 11.73 5.04
CA ALA A 21 9.45 11.56 3.60
C ALA A 21 10.46 10.48 3.20
N LYS A 22 10.74 9.51 4.09
CA LYS A 22 11.71 8.44 3.84
C LYS A 22 11.16 7.42 2.86
N ILE A 23 9.96 6.87 3.08
CA ILE A 23 9.26 6.09 2.07
C ILE A 23 8.52 7.09 1.17
N VAL A 24 8.91 7.18 -0.10
CA VAL A 24 8.50 8.27 -0.99
C VAL A 24 7.37 7.92 -1.92
N ASP A 25 7.23 6.62 -2.19
CA ASP A 25 6.25 6.05 -3.08
C ASP A 25 6.05 4.58 -2.71
N TRP A 26 4.90 4.04 -3.11
CA TRP A 26 4.52 2.66 -2.88
C TRP A 26 3.84 2.08 -4.11
N VAL A 27 4.30 0.91 -4.54
CA VAL A 27 3.69 0.14 -5.62
C VAL A 27 3.34 -1.25 -5.10
N ASP A 28 2.13 -1.73 -5.42
CA ASP A 28 1.71 -3.11 -5.22
C ASP A 28 1.52 -3.80 -6.57
N LEU A 29 2.28 -4.87 -6.77
CA LEU A 29 2.23 -5.72 -7.97
C LEU A 29 1.51 -7.05 -7.70
N THR A 30 1.21 -7.40 -6.45
CA THR A 30 0.63 -8.73 -6.13
C THR A 30 -0.89 -8.75 -6.17
N ASP A 31 -1.53 -7.58 -6.18
CA ASP A 31 -2.99 -7.41 -6.11
C ASP A 31 -3.64 -7.96 -4.83
N GLU A 32 -2.87 -8.33 -3.80
CA GLU A 32 -3.44 -8.73 -2.49
C GLU A 32 -4.28 -7.62 -1.85
N GLY A 33 -3.90 -6.37 -2.11
CA GLY A 33 -4.64 -5.20 -1.65
C GLY A 33 -5.68 -4.68 -2.65
N ARG A 34 -5.96 -5.38 -3.75
CA ARG A 34 -6.94 -4.90 -4.75
C ARG A 34 -8.35 -4.94 -4.17
N VAL A 35 -9.07 -3.84 -4.30
CA VAL A 35 -10.47 -3.72 -3.86
C VAL A 35 -11.33 -3.29 -5.04
N ASP A 36 -12.32 -4.11 -5.39
CA ASP A 36 -13.35 -3.73 -6.36
C ASP A 36 -14.35 -2.79 -5.70
N THR A 37 -14.35 -1.53 -6.13
CA THR A 37 -15.19 -0.45 -5.61
C THR A 37 -16.25 -0.01 -6.61
N GLY A 38 -16.68 -0.92 -7.50
CA GLY A 38 -17.60 -0.64 -8.61
C GLY A 38 -19.04 -0.31 -8.19
N LEU A 39 -19.44 -0.58 -6.94
CA LEU A 39 -20.76 -0.20 -6.45
C LEU A 39 -20.85 1.33 -6.33
N ARG A 40 -21.92 1.93 -6.85
CA ARG A 40 -22.18 3.37 -6.73
C ARG A 40 -23.35 3.60 -5.78
N VAL A 41 -23.17 4.49 -4.81
CA VAL A 41 -24.22 4.89 -3.86
C VAL A 41 -24.31 6.41 -3.79
N ARG A 42 -25.52 6.93 -3.61
CA ARG A 42 -25.75 8.38 -3.47
C ARG A 42 -25.77 8.79 -2.01
N GLY A 43 -25.17 9.94 -1.72
CA GLY A 43 -25.27 10.58 -0.41
C GLY A 43 -26.70 11.02 -0.10
N ALA A 44 -27.11 10.82 1.15
CA ALA A 44 -28.34 11.32 1.74
C ALA A 44 -28.00 12.07 3.04
N GLY A 45 -27.85 13.39 2.94
CA GLY A 45 -27.33 14.22 4.04
C GLY A 45 -25.90 13.81 4.42
N ASP A 46 -25.71 13.45 5.68
CA ASP A 46 -24.41 13.03 6.23
C ASP A 46 -24.19 11.51 6.20
N SER A 47 -24.92 10.80 5.34
CA SER A 47 -24.84 9.34 5.27
C SER A 47 -24.95 8.81 3.85
N ILE A 48 -24.48 7.58 3.66
CA ILE A 48 -24.80 6.72 2.51
C ILE A 48 -25.42 5.43 3.02
N THR A 49 -26.18 4.74 2.17
CA THR A 49 -26.67 3.39 2.49
C THR A 49 -25.89 2.37 1.67
N VAL A 50 -25.20 1.46 2.35
CA VAL A 50 -24.41 0.38 1.74
C VAL A 50 -24.93 -0.95 2.25
N ALA A 51 -25.35 -1.84 1.34
CA ALA A 51 -25.90 -3.16 1.69
C ALA A 51 -27.02 -3.10 2.76
N GLY A 52 -27.89 -2.07 2.70
CA GLY A 52 -28.99 -1.88 3.63
C GLY A 52 -28.60 -1.29 5.00
N ARG A 53 -27.32 -0.95 5.22
CA ARG A 53 -26.83 -0.28 6.43
C ARG A 53 -26.52 1.18 6.15
N ALA A 54 -26.89 2.05 7.09
CA ALA A 54 -26.51 3.45 7.06
C ALA A 54 -25.05 3.60 7.50
N VAL A 55 -24.24 4.28 6.70
CA VAL A 55 -22.84 4.60 6.97
C VAL A 55 -22.74 6.10 7.14
N ARG A 56 -22.19 6.56 8.26
CA ARG A 56 -22.00 8.00 8.52
C ARG A 56 -20.77 8.49 7.78
N LEU A 57 -20.89 9.60 7.06
CA LEU A 57 -19.80 10.17 6.28
C LEU A 57 -18.97 11.16 7.10
N GLY A 58 -17.64 11.02 7.03
CA GLY A 58 -16.67 11.99 7.53
C GLY A 58 -16.57 13.24 6.66
N PRO A 59 -15.86 14.29 7.10
CA PRO A 59 -15.92 15.66 6.57
C PRO A 59 -15.70 15.79 5.05
N THR A 60 -14.86 14.93 4.46
CA THR A 60 -14.62 14.91 3.02
C THR A 60 -15.84 14.38 2.28
N ARG A 61 -16.47 15.22 1.46
CA ARG A 61 -17.66 14.87 0.67
C ARG A 61 -17.32 14.72 -0.81
N SER A 62 -18.11 13.89 -1.50
CA SER A 62 -18.12 13.77 -2.96
C SER A 62 -18.65 15.05 -3.60
N VAL A 63 -18.00 15.51 -4.67
CA VAL A 63 -18.48 16.66 -5.47
C VAL A 63 -19.70 16.26 -6.33
N SER A 64 -19.73 15.04 -6.86
CA SER A 64 -20.86 14.53 -7.64
C SER A 64 -22.06 14.10 -6.79
N GLY A 65 -21.85 13.89 -5.48
CA GLY A 65 -22.80 13.26 -4.58
C GLY A 65 -22.85 11.73 -4.71
N GLU A 66 -22.00 11.13 -5.53
CA GLU A 66 -21.87 9.69 -5.73
C GLU A 66 -20.57 9.14 -5.15
N TYR A 67 -20.70 8.10 -4.36
CA TYR A 67 -19.59 7.42 -3.70
C TYR A 67 -19.39 6.05 -4.35
N ALA A 68 -18.14 5.72 -4.61
CA ALA A 68 -17.73 4.40 -5.06
C ALA A 68 -17.42 3.55 -3.82
N VAL A 69 -17.94 2.32 -3.77
CA VAL A 69 -17.90 1.50 -2.56
C VAL A 69 -17.47 0.09 -2.88
N GLY A 70 -16.62 -0.46 -2.01
CA GLY A 70 -16.17 -1.84 -2.05
C GLY A 70 -15.93 -2.37 -0.65
N TRP A 71 -15.51 -3.63 -0.59
CA TRP A 71 -15.20 -4.31 0.66
C TRP A 71 -13.87 -5.01 0.50
N TRP A 72 -13.00 -4.82 1.48
CA TRP A 72 -11.73 -5.51 1.55
C TRP A 72 -11.72 -6.48 2.72
N ARG A 73 -11.25 -7.70 2.49
CA ARG A 73 -11.24 -8.78 3.48
C ARG A 73 -9.80 -9.04 3.87
N GLU A 74 -9.55 -9.16 5.17
CA GLU A 74 -8.24 -9.59 5.64
C GLU A 74 -7.96 -11.05 5.27
N THR A 75 -6.68 -11.39 5.11
CA THR A 75 -6.23 -12.75 4.80
C THR A 75 -5.65 -13.48 6.01
N TRP A 76 -5.36 -12.73 7.08
CA TRP A 76 -4.93 -13.16 8.40
C TRP A 76 -5.43 -12.12 9.42
N ASP A 77 -5.21 -12.33 10.71
CA ASP A 77 -5.61 -11.39 11.78
C ASP A 77 -4.84 -10.06 11.71
N MET A 78 -5.26 -9.19 10.78
CA MET A 78 -4.56 -7.98 10.37
C MET A 78 -4.91 -6.78 11.24
N ASP A 79 -6.07 -6.77 11.89
CA ASP A 79 -6.42 -5.76 12.89
C ASP A 79 -6.01 -6.17 14.33
N GLY A 80 -5.54 -7.42 14.49
CA GLY A 80 -4.98 -7.92 15.75
C GLY A 80 -6.04 -8.30 16.78
N ASN A 81 -7.32 -8.41 16.40
CA ASN A 81 -8.42 -8.73 17.29
C ASN A 81 -8.53 -10.23 17.62
N GLY A 82 -7.77 -11.09 16.93
CA GLY A 82 -7.78 -12.55 17.08
C GLY A 82 -8.72 -13.30 16.14
N ARG A 83 -9.20 -12.66 15.06
CA ARG A 83 -10.02 -13.25 14.00
C ARG A 83 -9.36 -12.98 12.65
N ASP A 84 -9.64 -13.81 11.65
CA ASP A 84 -9.00 -13.79 10.32
C ASP A 84 -10.03 -13.70 9.17
N ARG A 85 -11.21 -13.12 9.45
CA ARG A 85 -12.36 -13.08 8.52
C ARG A 85 -13.06 -11.74 8.48
N ASP A 86 -12.42 -10.72 9.01
CA ASP A 86 -12.99 -9.39 9.07
C ASP A 86 -13.00 -8.73 7.69
N VAL A 87 -14.01 -7.88 7.51
CA VAL A 87 -14.26 -7.19 6.26
C VAL A 87 -14.39 -5.71 6.58
N PHE A 88 -13.61 -4.91 5.86
CA PHE A 88 -13.51 -3.47 6.02
C PHE A 88 -14.22 -2.80 4.86
N LEU A 89 -15.09 -1.83 5.17
CA LEU A 89 -15.74 -1.01 4.16
C LEU A 89 -14.71 -0.05 3.55
N VAL A 90 -14.71 0.05 2.23
CA VAL A 90 -13.88 0.99 1.48
C VAL A 90 -14.79 1.94 0.72
N VAL A 91 -14.63 3.24 0.95
CA VAL A 91 -15.37 4.29 0.26
C VAL A 91 -14.39 5.18 -0.50
N VAL A 92 -14.61 5.32 -1.81
CA VAL A 92 -13.81 6.16 -2.70
C VAL A 92 -14.63 7.38 -3.08
N ILE A 93 -13.99 8.54 -3.03
CA ILE A 93 -14.63 9.85 -3.12
C ILE A 93 -13.98 10.65 -4.25
N ASP A 94 -14.78 11.31 -5.06
CA ASP A 94 -14.37 12.31 -6.05
C ASP A 94 -14.42 13.71 -5.41
N SER A 95 -13.46 13.97 -4.53
CA SER A 95 -13.49 15.12 -3.61
C SER A 95 -13.12 16.46 -4.25
N THR A 96 -12.45 16.45 -5.41
CA THR A 96 -12.03 17.67 -6.11
C THR A 96 -12.76 17.91 -7.42
N ARG A 97 -13.05 16.84 -8.18
CA ARG A 97 -13.66 16.93 -9.50
C ARG A 97 -14.68 15.82 -9.69
N SER A 98 -15.92 16.19 -10.00
CA SER A 98 -17.00 15.26 -10.30
C SER A 98 -16.58 14.17 -11.27
N GLY A 99 -16.78 12.91 -10.88
CA GLY A 99 -16.47 11.72 -11.68
C GLY A 99 -14.99 11.35 -11.77
N VAL A 100 -14.09 12.07 -11.09
CA VAL A 100 -12.68 11.70 -10.95
C VAL A 100 -12.39 11.43 -9.48
N TYR A 101 -12.34 10.15 -9.15
CA TYR A 101 -12.15 9.66 -7.79
C TYR A 101 -10.70 9.81 -7.34
N ASP A 102 -10.49 10.33 -6.14
CA ASP A 102 -9.18 10.81 -5.72
C ASP A 102 -8.86 10.61 -4.23
N ARG A 103 -9.85 10.25 -3.41
CA ARG A 103 -9.68 9.93 -1.99
C ARG A 103 -10.27 8.58 -1.64
N VAL A 104 -9.69 7.93 -0.63
CA VAL A 104 -10.21 6.70 -0.04
C VAL A 104 -10.41 6.90 1.46
N VAL A 105 -11.51 6.39 1.97
CA VAL A 105 -11.76 6.20 3.40
C VAL A 105 -11.95 4.70 3.63
N ILE A 106 -11.29 4.17 4.66
CA ILE A 106 -11.42 2.78 5.09
C ILE A 106 -12.03 2.78 6.49
N ASP A 107 -13.12 2.05 6.67
CA ASP A 107 -13.75 1.80 7.98
C ASP A 107 -12.86 0.84 8.77
N THR A 108 -11.83 1.36 9.45
CA THR A 108 -10.78 0.55 10.09
C THR A 108 -11.26 -0.19 11.33
N ASP A 109 -12.30 0.33 11.98
CA ASP A 109 -12.89 -0.15 13.23
C ASP A 109 -14.26 -0.83 13.03
N ARG A 110 -14.79 -0.81 11.81
CA ARG A 110 -15.95 -1.59 11.34
C ARG A 110 -17.25 -1.21 12.04
N ASP A 111 -17.35 0.03 12.47
CA ASP A 111 -18.52 0.58 13.15
C ASP A 111 -19.47 1.35 12.22
N PHE A 112 -19.12 1.43 10.93
CA PHE A 112 -19.82 2.20 9.89
C PHE A 112 -19.87 3.71 10.15
N ASP A 113 -18.94 4.24 10.94
CA ASP A 113 -18.81 5.66 11.27
C ASP A 113 -17.55 6.29 10.70
N LEU A 114 -17.58 6.67 9.42
CA LEU A 114 -16.43 7.23 8.71
C LEU A 114 -16.01 8.64 9.16
N ARG A 115 -16.58 9.17 10.25
CA ARG A 115 -16.20 10.46 10.82
C ARG A 115 -14.87 10.38 11.58
N ASN A 116 -14.50 9.20 12.08
CA ASN A 116 -13.23 8.96 12.76
C ASN A 116 -12.13 8.43 11.81
N ASN A 117 -12.47 7.96 10.61
CA ASN A 117 -11.47 7.49 9.64
C ASN A 117 -11.09 8.62 8.65
N PRO A 118 -9.79 8.86 8.42
CA PRO A 118 -9.34 9.91 7.51
C PRO A 118 -9.57 9.54 6.04
N ALA A 119 -9.86 10.55 5.22
CA ALA A 119 -9.87 10.42 3.76
C ALA A 119 -8.46 10.65 3.21
N VAL A 120 -7.79 9.59 2.78
CA VAL A 120 -6.39 9.60 2.35
C VAL A 120 -6.25 9.67 0.84
N TRP A 121 -5.18 10.31 0.34
CA TRP A 121 -4.80 10.20 -1.08
C TRP A 121 -4.06 8.89 -1.35
N ALA A 122 -3.82 8.60 -2.64
CA ALA A 122 -2.74 7.70 -3.00
C ALA A 122 -1.41 8.14 -2.36
N TYR A 123 -0.66 7.17 -1.83
CA TYR A 123 0.49 7.34 -0.95
C TYR A 123 1.52 8.33 -1.49
N ARG A 124 1.77 8.28 -2.81
CA ARG A 124 2.71 9.16 -3.49
C ARG A 124 2.47 10.66 -3.30
N HIS A 125 1.25 11.08 -2.97
CA HIS A 125 0.89 12.48 -2.80
C HIS A 125 1.27 12.99 -1.41
N LEU A 126 0.65 12.46 -0.36
CA LEU A 126 0.80 12.95 1.02
C LEU A 126 1.52 11.98 1.97
N ARG A 127 1.90 10.77 1.52
CA ARG A 127 2.52 9.71 2.33
C ARG A 127 1.69 9.34 3.57
N GLU A 128 0.38 9.38 3.40
CA GLU A 128 -0.60 9.01 4.42
C GLU A 128 -0.77 7.48 4.47
N TYR A 129 -0.92 6.95 5.68
CA TYR A 129 -1.30 5.57 5.92
C TYR A 129 -2.39 5.53 6.99
N VAL A 130 -3.15 4.44 7.01
CA VAL A 130 -4.12 4.14 8.06
C VAL A 130 -3.72 2.85 8.75
N THR A 131 -4.15 2.64 9.98
CA THR A 131 -3.88 1.39 10.72
C THR A 131 -5.22 0.71 10.99
N LEU A 132 -5.30 -0.58 10.70
CA LEU A 132 -6.51 -1.36 10.96
C LEU A 132 -6.76 -1.53 12.46
N GLY A 133 -8.04 -1.68 12.81
CA GLY A 133 -8.51 -1.83 14.18
C GLY A 133 -9.19 -0.58 14.73
N ASP A 134 -9.70 -0.73 15.94
CA ASP A 134 -10.51 0.26 16.66
C ASP A 134 -9.70 1.18 17.58
N GLY A 135 -8.37 1.04 17.57
CA GLY A 135 -7.50 1.75 18.51
C GLY A 135 -7.75 1.38 19.98
N ALA A 136 -8.65 0.42 20.28
CA ALA A 136 -8.65 -0.27 21.56
C ALA A 136 -7.31 -1.01 21.68
N ARG A 137 -6.89 -1.37 22.88
CA ARG A 137 -5.59 -2.03 23.11
C ARG A 137 -5.73 -3.50 22.68
N PRO A 138 -5.52 -3.84 21.40
CA PRO A 138 -5.82 -5.17 20.94
C PRO A 138 -4.69 -6.07 21.44
N PRO A 139 -4.84 -7.41 21.38
CA PRO A 139 -3.75 -8.33 21.62
C PRO A 139 -2.48 -7.97 20.84
N ARG A 140 -2.62 -7.42 19.62
CA ARG A 140 -1.51 -6.94 18.77
C ARG A 140 -1.90 -5.65 18.04
N PRO A 141 -0.95 -4.76 17.71
CA PRO A 141 -1.22 -3.63 16.83
C PRO A 141 -1.70 -4.11 15.45
N GLY A 142 -2.66 -3.39 14.85
CA GLY A 142 -3.10 -3.67 13.50
C GLY A 142 -2.06 -3.28 12.44
N VAL A 143 -2.25 -3.80 11.24
CA VAL A 143 -1.42 -3.53 10.06
C VAL A 143 -1.66 -2.12 9.54
N SER A 144 -0.57 -1.45 9.16
CA SER A 144 -0.63 -0.18 8.47
C SER A 144 -0.83 -0.38 6.96
N LEU A 145 -1.85 0.28 6.41
CA LEU A 145 -2.22 0.26 5.00
C LEU A 145 -1.94 1.61 4.34
N VAL A 146 -1.51 1.56 3.08
CA VAL A 146 -1.46 2.73 2.19
C VAL A 146 -2.38 2.52 1.00
N VAL A 147 -2.74 3.61 0.32
CA VAL A 147 -3.42 3.53 -0.98
C VAL A 147 -2.36 3.66 -2.08
N CYS A 148 -2.04 2.59 -2.79
CA CYS A 148 -1.07 2.61 -3.89
C CYS A 148 -1.67 3.28 -5.14
N HIS A 149 -2.94 3.04 -5.40
CA HIS A 149 -3.61 3.47 -6.63
C HIS A 149 -5.11 3.65 -6.43
N ILE A 150 -5.67 4.67 -7.09
CA ILE A 150 -7.10 4.91 -7.21
C ILE A 150 -7.39 5.02 -8.71
N SER A 151 -8.28 4.16 -9.22
CA SER A 151 -8.75 4.30 -10.61
C SER A 151 -9.55 5.60 -10.78
N ALA A 152 -9.35 6.29 -11.90
CA ALA A 152 -9.97 7.59 -12.12
C ALA A 152 -11.51 7.54 -12.04
N ASP A 153 -12.11 6.45 -12.50
CA ASP A 153 -13.56 6.21 -12.44
C ASP A 153 -14.03 5.65 -11.08
N GLY A 154 -13.12 5.39 -10.15
CA GLY A 154 -13.40 4.82 -8.84
C GLY A 154 -13.86 3.35 -8.89
N SER A 155 -13.67 2.64 -10.00
CA SER A 155 -14.08 1.24 -10.15
C SER A 155 -13.30 0.27 -9.25
N HIS A 156 -12.06 0.61 -8.94
CA HIS A 156 -11.19 -0.15 -8.05
C HIS A 156 -10.07 0.71 -7.44
N ILE A 157 -9.50 0.21 -6.34
CA ILE A 157 -8.27 0.74 -5.75
C ILE A 157 -7.27 -0.39 -5.51
N LYS A 158 -6.01 -0.03 -5.24
CA LYS A 158 -5.00 -0.96 -4.72
C LYS A 158 -4.47 -0.44 -3.39
N LEU A 159 -4.51 -1.29 -2.37
CA LEU A 159 -3.92 -1.06 -1.07
C LEU A 159 -2.52 -1.67 -1.00
N GLY A 160 -1.61 -1.04 -0.27
CA GLY A 160 -0.26 -1.55 -0.01
C GLY A 160 -0.06 -1.77 1.48
N PHE A 161 0.56 -2.89 1.84
CA PHE A 161 0.92 -3.24 3.21
C PHE A 161 2.06 -4.26 3.19
N ASP A 162 2.75 -4.46 4.33
CA ASP A 162 3.67 -5.58 4.50
C ASP A 162 3.01 -6.65 5.36
N GLY A 163 2.60 -7.75 4.72
CA GLY A 163 1.94 -8.87 5.39
C GLY A 163 2.89 -9.91 5.99
N HIS A 164 4.18 -9.83 5.67
CA HIS A 164 5.19 -10.81 6.07
C HIS A 164 6.24 -10.23 7.02
N GLY A 165 6.57 -8.95 6.88
CA GLY A 165 7.59 -8.25 7.65
C GLY A 165 9.01 -8.35 7.08
N HIS A 166 9.23 -9.18 6.05
CA HIS A 166 10.56 -9.38 5.47
C HIS A 166 11.03 -8.11 4.73
N GLY A 167 10.19 -7.52 3.87
CA GLY A 167 10.51 -6.27 3.21
C GLY A 167 10.72 -5.09 4.18
N THR A 168 9.96 -5.02 5.28
CA THR A 168 10.21 -4.05 6.36
C THR A 168 11.57 -4.23 7.02
N GLN A 169 11.98 -5.47 7.29
CA GLN A 169 13.31 -5.76 7.84
C GLN A 169 14.42 -5.38 6.87
N MET A 170 14.27 -5.70 5.59
CA MET A 170 15.24 -5.31 4.55
C MET A 170 15.35 -3.79 4.40
N ALA A 171 14.21 -3.09 4.45
CA ALA A 171 14.18 -1.63 4.46
C ALA A 171 14.88 -1.03 5.70
N ALA A 172 14.71 -1.66 6.86
CA ALA A 172 15.37 -1.23 8.09
C ALA A 172 16.89 -1.43 8.04
N ILE A 173 17.36 -2.60 7.61
CA ILE A 173 18.80 -2.87 7.40
C ILE A 173 19.38 -1.86 6.43
N ALA A 174 18.66 -1.56 5.34
CA ALA A 174 19.15 -0.67 4.31
C ALA A 174 19.18 0.80 4.75
N ALA A 175 18.14 1.29 5.45
CA ALA A 175 17.96 2.72 5.63
C ALA A 175 17.25 3.15 6.92
N ALA A 176 17.14 2.31 7.96
CA ALA A 176 16.59 2.72 9.25
C ALA A 176 17.33 3.94 9.83
N GLN A 177 16.58 4.76 10.57
CA GLN A 177 17.08 5.85 11.40
C GLN A 177 16.90 5.52 12.89
N GLY A 178 17.58 6.26 13.75
CA GLY A 178 17.47 6.12 15.20
C GLY A 178 18.58 5.29 15.82
N GLY A 179 18.25 4.49 16.85
CA GLY A 179 19.23 3.85 17.73
C GLY A 179 20.12 2.81 17.02
N ILE A 180 19.55 2.01 16.13
CA ILE A 180 20.30 1.10 15.24
C ILE A 180 20.08 1.59 13.81
N PRO A 181 20.99 2.43 13.27
CA PRO A 181 20.86 2.94 11.92
C PRO A 181 21.10 1.83 10.90
N GLY A 182 20.41 1.94 9.75
CA GLY A 182 20.70 1.11 8.58
C GLY A 182 22.00 1.52 7.88
N VAL A 183 22.34 0.83 6.80
CA VAL A 183 23.56 1.09 6.01
C VAL A 183 23.59 2.51 5.43
N ALA A 184 22.44 3.01 4.95
CA ALA A 184 22.27 4.34 4.39
C ALA A 184 21.06 5.07 5.02
N PRO A 185 21.17 5.57 6.26
CA PRO A 185 20.05 6.18 6.99
C PRO A 185 19.48 7.45 6.35
N ALA A 186 20.22 8.12 5.46
CA ALA A 186 19.73 9.27 4.71
C ALA A 186 19.00 8.89 3.40
N ALA A 187 19.06 7.61 3.00
CA ALA A 187 18.41 7.16 1.79
C ALA A 187 16.88 7.26 1.91
N ARG A 188 16.28 7.67 0.79
CA ARG A 188 14.84 7.58 0.54
C ARG A 188 14.54 6.24 -0.14
N LEU A 189 13.39 5.66 0.23
CA LEU A 189 12.94 4.33 -0.15
C LEU A 189 11.71 4.41 -1.06
N LEU A 190 11.71 3.59 -2.10
CA LEU A 190 10.52 3.19 -2.85
C LEU A 190 10.13 1.81 -2.36
N ALA A 191 8.89 1.66 -1.88
CA ALA A 191 8.34 0.36 -1.51
C ALA A 191 7.73 -0.29 -2.75
N ILE A 192 8.23 -1.44 -3.17
CA ILE A 192 7.66 -2.20 -4.28
C ILE A 192 7.33 -3.59 -3.77
N LYS A 193 6.05 -3.84 -3.58
CA LYS A 193 5.56 -5.15 -3.19
C LYS A 193 5.44 -6.02 -4.44
N ALA A 194 6.37 -6.96 -4.59
CA ALA A 194 6.39 -7.97 -5.65
C ALA A 194 6.22 -9.39 -5.10
N LEU A 195 6.30 -9.55 -3.77
CA LEU A 195 6.06 -10.81 -3.07
C LEU A 195 4.80 -10.69 -2.21
N THR A 196 4.01 -11.76 -2.17
CA THR A 196 2.78 -11.87 -1.37
C THR A 196 3.07 -11.98 0.13
N SER A 197 2.03 -11.94 0.95
CA SER A 197 2.15 -11.97 2.42
C SER A 197 2.70 -13.30 2.96
N ASP A 198 2.73 -14.34 2.13
CA ASP A 198 3.37 -15.63 2.42
C ASP A 198 4.87 -15.66 2.02
N GLY A 199 5.42 -14.56 1.52
CA GLY A 199 6.82 -14.44 1.11
C GLY A 199 7.12 -15.04 -0.28
N THR A 200 6.09 -15.38 -1.06
CA THR A 200 6.23 -15.96 -2.40
C THR A 200 5.88 -14.97 -3.50
N GLY A 201 6.19 -15.27 -4.76
CA GLY A 201 5.89 -14.39 -5.89
C GLY A 201 6.49 -14.93 -7.18
N SER A 202 6.16 -14.28 -8.30
CA SER A 202 6.73 -14.65 -9.60
C SER A 202 7.96 -13.79 -9.93
N TRP A 203 8.94 -14.37 -10.63
CA TRP A 203 10.06 -13.58 -11.14
C TRP A 203 9.63 -12.54 -12.17
N ALA A 204 8.51 -12.74 -12.86
CA ALA A 204 7.93 -11.73 -13.72
C ALA A 204 7.54 -10.46 -12.92
N ASP A 205 6.91 -10.61 -11.76
CA ASP A 205 6.56 -9.49 -10.89
C ASP A 205 7.79 -8.83 -10.29
N VAL A 206 8.80 -9.61 -9.91
CA VAL A 206 10.08 -9.08 -9.42
C VAL A 206 10.79 -8.27 -10.51
N VAL A 207 10.87 -8.78 -11.74
CA VAL A 207 11.46 -8.07 -12.89
C VAL A 207 10.70 -6.77 -13.15
N VAL A 208 9.36 -6.81 -13.22
CA VAL A 208 8.52 -5.60 -13.36
C VAL A 208 8.75 -4.62 -12.21
N GLY A 209 8.95 -5.12 -11.00
CA GLY A 209 9.27 -4.33 -9.81
C GLY A 209 10.61 -3.62 -9.92
N VAL A 210 11.66 -4.31 -10.36
CA VAL A 210 12.98 -3.72 -10.61
C VAL A 210 12.90 -2.64 -11.69
N GLU A 211 12.19 -2.89 -12.78
CA GLU A 211 11.97 -1.89 -13.83
C GLU A 211 11.25 -0.65 -13.28
N HIS A 212 10.18 -0.86 -12.51
CA HIS A 212 9.45 0.21 -11.85
C HIS A 212 10.35 1.03 -10.92
N ALA A 213 11.25 0.38 -10.18
CA ALA A 213 12.21 1.06 -9.32
C ALA A 213 13.13 1.98 -10.12
N ILE A 214 13.78 1.45 -11.18
CA ILE A 214 14.74 2.19 -11.98
C ILE A 214 14.07 3.37 -12.68
N LEU A 215 12.90 3.15 -13.30
CA LEU A 215 12.14 4.19 -14.00
C LEU A 215 11.62 5.29 -13.05
N ARG A 216 11.51 5.00 -11.75
CA ARG A 216 11.17 5.98 -10.71
C ARG A 216 12.41 6.64 -10.06
N GLY A 217 13.60 6.41 -10.62
CA GLY A 217 14.85 7.05 -10.20
C GLY A 217 15.56 6.35 -9.04
N ALA A 218 15.33 5.05 -8.83
CA ALA A 218 16.11 4.29 -7.88
C ALA A 218 17.55 4.08 -8.40
N HIS A 219 18.53 4.66 -7.70
CA HIS A 219 19.96 4.39 -7.95
C HIS A 219 20.44 3.05 -7.40
N VAL A 220 19.70 2.49 -6.42
CA VAL A 220 19.98 1.17 -5.83
C VAL A 220 18.64 0.46 -5.71
N VAL A 221 18.55 -0.76 -6.21
CA VAL A 221 17.39 -1.64 -6.11
C VAL A 221 17.80 -2.88 -5.34
N LEU A 222 17.22 -3.04 -4.15
CA LEU A 222 17.42 -4.21 -3.30
C LEU A 222 16.34 -5.25 -3.61
N VAL A 223 16.76 -6.44 -4.02
CA VAL A 223 15.89 -7.60 -4.28
C VAL A 223 16.33 -8.72 -3.35
N SER A 224 15.60 -8.94 -2.27
CA SER A 224 15.90 -10.03 -1.33
C SER A 224 14.98 -11.23 -1.58
N ALA A 225 15.14 -11.84 -2.75
CA ALA A 225 14.40 -13.03 -3.13
C ALA A 225 15.37 -14.10 -3.64
N THR A 226 15.12 -15.35 -3.26
CA THR A 226 15.85 -16.49 -3.81
C THR A 226 14.89 -17.45 -4.46
N GLU A 227 15.41 -18.18 -5.43
CA GLU A 227 14.69 -19.24 -6.11
C GLU A 227 14.72 -20.55 -5.31
N VAL A 228 13.63 -21.32 -5.40
CA VAL A 228 13.60 -22.74 -5.05
C VAL A 228 13.22 -23.52 -6.31
N GLY A 229 14.19 -23.88 -7.17
CA GLY A 229 13.93 -24.68 -8.38
C GLY A 229 14.64 -24.25 -9.67
N GLN A 230 13.86 -24.10 -10.76
CA GLN A 230 14.24 -23.63 -12.12
C GLN A 230 13.23 -22.56 -12.60
N GLY A 231 13.21 -21.39 -11.97
CA GLY A 231 12.23 -20.32 -12.17
C GLY A 231 12.79 -18.91 -12.14
N GLY A 232 14.09 -18.69 -11.99
CA GLY A 232 14.74 -17.36 -12.03
C GLY A 232 14.46 -16.58 -13.31
N PRO A 233 14.87 -15.29 -13.38
CA PRO A 233 14.66 -14.49 -14.58
C PRO A 233 15.34 -15.15 -15.78
N ASP A 234 14.64 -15.23 -16.90
CA ASP A 234 15.21 -15.80 -18.12
C ASP A 234 16.36 -14.92 -18.66
N GLU A 235 17.05 -15.39 -19.70
CA GLU A 235 18.18 -14.67 -20.28
C GLU A 235 17.78 -13.30 -20.87
N GLU A 236 16.58 -13.19 -21.42
CA GLU A 236 16.06 -11.95 -21.99
C GLU A 236 15.75 -10.93 -20.89
N GLN A 237 15.06 -11.36 -19.83
CA GLN A 237 14.77 -10.58 -18.64
C GLN A 237 16.05 -10.11 -17.97
N SER A 238 17.01 -11.01 -17.77
CA SER A 238 18.31 -10.70 -17.17
C SER A 238 19.07 -9.64 -17.98
N ARG A 239 19.14 -9.81 -19.31
CA ARG A 239 19.80 -8.85 -20.21
C ARG A 239 19.09 -7.50 -20.21
N ARG A 240 17.75 -7.49 -20.19
CA ARG A 240 16.94 -6.28 -20.13
C ARG A 240 17.15 -5.50 -18.83
N LEU A 241 17.22 -6.20 -17.69
CA LEU A 241 17.51 -5.56 -16.40
C LEU A 241 18.92 -4.98 -16.35
N GLN A 242 19.92 -5.67 -16.89
CA GLN A 242 21.29 -5.17 -16.98
C GLN A 242 21.38 -3.90 -17.83
N ASP A 243 20.82 -3.92 -19.04
CA ASP A 243 20.78 -2.78 -19.95
C ASP A 243 20.01 -1.59 -19.36
N LEU A 244 18.89 -1.83 -18.68
CA LEU A 244 18.14 -0.79 -17.99
C LEU A 244 18.95 -0.20 -16.81
N ALA A 245 19.61 -1.03 -16.02
CA ALA A 245 20.45 -0.59 -14.91
C ALA A 245 21.64 0.26 -15.39
N GLU A 246 22.34 -0.19 -16.45
CA GLU A 246 23.45 0.55 -17.06
C GLU A 246 23.02 1.92 -17.60
N ARG A 247 21.92 1.98 -18.36
CA ARG A 247 21.42 3.24 -18.93
C ARG A 247 21.05 4.28 -17.87
N HIS A 248 20.57 3.83 -16.71
CA HIS A 248 20.10 4.71 -15.65
C HIS A 248 21.11 4.86 -14.49
N GLY A 249 22.27 4.23 -14.57
CA GLY A 249 23.27 4.23 -13.50
C GLY A 249 22.74 3.63 -12.19
N ALA A 250 21.88 2.61 -12.29
CA ALA A 250 21.32 1.90 -11.14
C ALA A 250 22.16 0.67 -10.79
N VAL A 251 22.26 0.36 -9.50
CA VAL A 251 22.90 -0.85 -8.98
C VAL A 251 21.82 -1.80 -8.48
N LEU A 252 21.85 -3.05 -8.96
CA LEU A 252 20.99 -4.13 -8.50
C LEU A 252 21.74 -4.92 -7.42
N VAL A 253 21.09 -5.13 -6.27
CA VAL A 253 21.66 -5.80 -5.09
C VAL A 253 20.72 -6.90 -4.63
#